data_AF-A0A519ZUS1-F1
#
_entry.id   AF-A0A519ZUS1-F1
#
_cell.length_a   1.000
_cell.length_b   1.000
_cell.length_c   1.000
_cell.angle_alpha   90.00
_cell.angle_beta   90.00
_cell.angle_gamma   90.00
#
_symmetry.space_group_name_H-M   'P 1'
#
loop_
_entity.id
_entity.type
_entity.pdbx_description
1 polymer ?
#
loop_
_entity_poly.entity_id
_entity_poly.type
_entity_poly.pdbx_seq_one_letter_code
_entity_poly.pdbx_strand_id
1 'polypeptide(L)'
;VKKLMLSESFLDRIPDQSLIVGENPNTNEYCSATRASDGHYAFIYTPTGKNLTINTSSIAGTDIYSKWFNPRNGTFSSTTKNTKAIQMNFNTPTKGGNNDWVLVLTSKQR
;
A
#
# COMPACT_ATOMS: atom_id res chain seq x y z
N VAL A 1 6.26 -14.31 3.17
CA VAL A 1 7.08 -13.19 2.60
C VAL A 1 7.57 -13.44 1.17
N LYS A 2 8.10 -14.62 0.82
CA LYS A 2 8.66 -14.93 -0.53
C LYS A 2 7.67 -14.79 -1.71
N LYS A 3 6.38 -15.05 -1.52
CA LYS A 3 5.34 -14.96 -2.58
C LYS A 3 5.02 -13.52 -3.03
N LEU A 4 5.16 -12.52 -2.15
CA LEU A 4 4.88 -11.12 -2.49
C LEU A 4 6.02 -10.48 -3.30
N MET A 5 7.25 -10.96 -3.07
CA MET A 5 8.46 -10.48 -3.75
C MET A 5 8.57 -10.98 -5.21
N LEU A 6 7.81 -12.02 -5.57
CA LEU A 6 7.87 -12.67 -6.89
C LEU A 6 6.69 -12.32 -7.81
N SER A 7 5.67 -11.59 -7.32
CA SER A 7 4.45 -11.31 -8.10
C SER A 7 4.48 -10.01 -8.89
N GLU A 8 5.45 -9.13 -8.64
CA GLU A 8 5.60 -7.85 -9.34
C GLU A 8 7.07 -7.65 -9.69
N SER A 9 7.35 -6.96 -10.81
CA SER A 9 8.70 -6.68 -11.27
C SER A 9 9.51 -5.98 -10.16
N PHE A 10 10.51 -6.69 -9.64
CA PHE A 10 11.35 -6.28 -8.52
C PHE A 10 12.29 -5.11 -8.88
N LEU A 11 12.56 -4.91 -10.18
CA LEU A 11 13.67 -4.09 -10.66
C LEU A 11 13.45 -2.58 -10.51
N ASP A 12 12.20 -2.11 -10.50
CA ASP A 12 11.88 -0.68 -10.54
C ASP A 12 11.30 -0.13 -9.22
N ARG A 13 11.32 -0.94 -8.15
CA ARG A 13 10.75 -0.54 -6.86
C ARG A 13 11.73 0.36 -6.11
N ILE A 14 11.27 1.56 -5.78
CA ILE A 14 11.99 2.52 -4.96
C ILE A 14 11.28 2.74 -3.61
N PRO A 15 12.03 2.89 -2.50
CA PRO A 15 11.44 3.32 -1.24
C PRO A 15 10.96 4.77 -1.37
N ASP A 16 9.71 5.02 -0.98
CA ASP A 16 9.13 6.36 -1.04
C ASP A 16 8.17 6.57 0.13
N GLN A 17 8.72 7.09 1.23
CA GLN A 17 7.93 7.40 2.42
C GLN A 17 7.09 8.67 2.25
N SER A 18 7.32 9.49 1.21
CA SER A 18 6.48 10.67 0.94
C SER A 18 5.04 10.29 0.57
N LEU A 19 4.81 9.02 0.23
CA LEU A 19 3.50 8.44 0.02
C LEU A 19 2.67 8.40 1.31
N ILE A 20 3.28 8.28 2.49
CA ILE A 20 2.54 8.23 3.76
C ILE A 20 2.40 9.66 4.28
N VAL A 21 1.16 10.13 4.37
CA VAL A 21 0.83 11.44 4.92
C VAL A 21 0.58 11.29 6.42
N GLY A 22 1.23 12.16 7.21
CA GLY A 22 1.06 12.21 8.66
C GLY A 22 2.23 11.61 9.42
N GLU A 23 2.00 11.32 10.71
CA GLU A 23 3.06 10.85 11.60
C GLU A 23 3.38 9.36 11.35
N ASN A 24 4.65 9.11 11.06
CA ASN A 24 5.21 7.78 10.95
C ASN A 24 6.32 7.60 11.99
N PRO A 25 5.96 7.35 13.26
CA PRO A 25 6.95 7.23 14.33
C PRO A 25 7.87 6.04 14.08
N ASN A 26 9.16 6.20 14.40
CA ASN A 26 10.17 5.13 14.34
C ASN A 26 10.02 4.13 15.50
N THR A 27 8.80 3.63 15.70
CA THR A 27 8.43 2.66 16.73
C THR A 27 7.91 1.39 16.07
N ASN A 28 7.34 0.47 16.85
CA ASN A 28 6.67 -0.73 16.33
C ASN A 28 5.47 -0.43 15.41
N GLU A 29 5.10 0.85 15.24
CA GLU A 29 4.04 1.32 14.35
C GLU A 29 4.54 1.90 13.02
N TYR A 30 5.85 1.81 12.78
CA TYR A 30 6.48 2.31 11.57
C TYR A 30 5.89 1.63 10.34
N CYS A 31 5.31 2.44 9.46
CA CYS A 31 4.81 2.02 8.17
C CYS A 31 5.87 2.25 7.11
N SER A 32 6.00 1.32 6.17
CA SER A 32 6.97 1.45 5.08
C SER A 32 6.24 1.51 3.75
N ALA A 33 6.50 2.56 2.98
CA ALA A 33 5.97 2.72 1.64
C ALA A 33 7.04 2.59 0.55
N THR A 34 6.65 1.95 -0.54
CA THR A 34 7.47 1.74 -1.73
C THR A 34 6.59 1.94 -2.96
N ARG A 35 7.18 2.37 -4.08
CA ARG A 35 6.46 2.45 -5.36
C ARG A 35 7.34 2.03 -6.51
N ALA A 36 6.72 1.75 -7.64
CA ALA A 36 7.42 1.68 -8.90
C ALA A 36 7.89 3.09 -9.33
N SER A 37 9.08 3.17 -9.92
CA SER A 37 9.68 4.43 -10.40
C SER A 37 8.80 5.17 -11.42
N ASP A 38 8.10 4.42 -12.27
CA ASP A 38 7.11 4.87 -13.26
C ASP A 38 5.70 5.11 -12.69
N GLY A 39 5.48 4.85 -11.39
CA GLY A 39 4.22 5.09 -10.69
C GLY A 39 3.09 4.11 -11.01
N HIS A 40 3.34 2.96 -11.64
CA HIS A 40 2.25 2.01 -11.97
C HIS A 40 1.70 1.23 -10.76
N TYR A 41 2.49 1.07 -9.70
CA TYR A 41 2.04 0.53 -8.42
C TYR A 41 2.72 1.20 -7.22
N ALA A 42 2.08 1.08 -6.05
CA ALA A 42 2.65 1.42 -4.76
C ALA A 42 2.23 0.42 -3.68
N PHE A 43 3.18 0.00 -2.84
CA PHE A 43 2.96 -0.92 -1.72
C PHE A 43 3.25 -0.23 -0.41
N ILE A 44 2.33 -0.34 0.54
CA ILE A 44 2.45 0.27 1.86
C ILE A 44 2.21 -0.80 2.92
N TYR A 45 3.24 -1.08 3.73
CA TYR A 45 3.18 -2.01 4.84
C TYR A 45 2.79 -1.29 6.12
N THR A 46 1.81 -1.83 6.85
CA THR A 46 1.39 -1.38 8.18
C THR A 46 1.43 -2.55 9.17
N PRO A 47 2.23 -2.48 10.24
CA PRO A 47 2.34 -3.57 11.23
C PRO A 47 1.17 -3.61 12.23
N THR A 48 0.50 -2.48 12.46
CA THR A 48 -0.54 -2.36 13.51
C THR A 48 -1.96 -2.33 12.98
N GLY A 49 -2.13 -2.36 11.65
CA GLY A 49 -3.44 -2.21 11.04
C GLY A 49 -4.04 -0.82 11.26
N LYS A 50 -3.21 0.22 11.46
CA LYS A 50 -3.70 1.60 11.55
C LYS A 50 -4.24 2.09 10.20
N ASN A 51 -5.14 3.08 10.25
CA ASN A 51 -5.60 3.77 9.05
C ASN A 51 -4.41 4.48 8.39
N LEU A 52 -4.33 4.42 7.07
CA LEU A 52 -3.28 5.04 6.29
C LEU A 52 -3.84 6.15 5.42
N THR A 53 -3.26 7.34 5.51
CA THR A 53 -3.49 8.42 4.55
C THR A 53 -2.36 8.38 3.54
N ILE A 54 -2.68 8.11 2.28
CA ILE A 54 -1.69 7.96 1.22
C ILE A 54 -1.78 9.14 0.23
N ASN A 55 -0.64 9.77 -0.03
CA ASN A 55 -0.47 10.71 -1.11
C ASN A 55 -0.35 9.94 -2.43
N THR A 56 -1.38 10.02 -3.27
CA THR A 56 -1.42 9.27 -4.53
C THR A 56 -1.00 10.10 -5.74
N SER A 57 -0.51 11.33 -5.52
CA SER A 57 0.00 12.20 -6.61
C SER A 57 1.11 11.55 -7.44
N SER A 58 1.91 10.69 -6.81
CA SER A 58 3.01 9.95 -7.44
C SER A 58 2.57 8.65 -8.15
N ILE A 59 1.28 8.31 -8.11
CA ILE A 59 0.71 7.15 -8.81
C ILE A 59 0.14 7.61 -10.16
N ALA A 60 0.48 6.88 -11.22
CA ALA A 60 0.03 7.17 -12.57
C ALA A 60 -1.48 6.93 -12.74
N GLY A 61 -2.06 7.48 -13.80
CA GLY A 61 -3.48 7.27 -14.16
C GLY A 61 -4.48 8.16 -13.41
N THR A 62 -5.76 8.01 -13.78
CA THR A 62 -6.90 8.73 -13.20
C THR A 62 -7.68 7.90 -12.18
N ASP A 63 -7.52 6.58 -12.23
CA ASP A 63 -8.16 5.62 -11.34
C ASP A 63 -7.09 4.86 -10.55
N ILE A 64 -7.40 4.53 -9.30
CA ILE A 64 -6.56 3.72 -8.43
C ILE A 64 -7.35 2.49 -8.00
N TYR A 65 -6.72 1.33 -8.18
CA TYR A 65 -7.21 0.07 -7.69
C TYR A 65 -6.44 -0.29 -6.43
N SER A 66 -7.16 -0.42 -5.32
CA SER A 66 -6.58 -0.73 -4.02
C SER A 66 -7.03 -2.11 -3.54
N LYS A 67 -6.12 -2.89 -2.99
CA LYS A 67 -6.43 -4.15 -2.30
C LYS A 67 -5.51 -4.34 -1.10
N TRP A 68 -6.00 -5.02 -0.07
CA TRP A 68 -5.22 -5.36 1.11
C TRP A 68 -4.67 -6.77 0.97
N PHE A 69 -3.37 -6.94 1.17
CA PHE A 69 -2.72 -8.23 1.24
C PHE A 69 -2.43 -8.57 2.70
N ASN A 70 -2.84 -9.76 3.11
CA ASN A 70 -2.52 -10.32 4.41
C ASN A 70 -1.24 -11.18 4.29
N PRO A 71 -0.09 -10.73 4.80
CA PRO A 71 1.16 -11.48 4.72
C PRO A 71 1.18 -12.76 5.57
N ARG A 72 0.27 -12.92 6.55
CA ARG A 72 0.20 -14.09 7.44
C ARG A 72 -0.32 -15.33 6.73
N ASN A 73 -1.37 -15.17 5.91
CA ASN A 73 -2.00 -16.25 5.16
C ASN A 73 -1.77 -16.14 3.64
N GLY A 74 -1.22 -15.02 3.15
CA GLY A 74 -0.97 -14.77 1.74
C GLY A 74 -2.22 -14.44 0.92
N THR A 75 -3.32 -14.02 1.54
CA THR A 75 -4.58 -13.72 0.84
C THR A 75 -4.74 -12.23 0.53
N PHE A 76 -5.37 -11.91 -0.60
CA PHE A 76 -5.77 -10.55 -0.94
C PHE A 76 -7.25 -10.32 -0.60
N SER A 77 -7.59 -9.10 -0.18
CA SER A 77 -8.96 -8.62 -0.11
C SER A 77 -9.51 -8.34 -1.51
N SER A 78 -10.82 -8.11 -1.60
CA SER A 78 -11.45 -7.56 -2.80
C SER A 78 -10.77 -6.26 -3.23
N THR A 79 -10.62 -6.11 -4.54
CA THR A 79 -10.10 -4.88 -5.16
C THR A 79 -11.19 -3.82 -5.15
N THR A 80 -10.86 -2.64 -4.65
CA THR A 80 -11.72 -1.46 -4.71
C THR A 80 -11.17 -0.49 -5.75
N LYS A 81 -12.00 -0.07 -6.70
CA LYS A 81 -11.68 0.99 -7.65
C LYS A 81 -12.10 2.33 -7.04
N ASN A 82 -11.20 3.30 -7.05
CA ASN A 82 -11.46 4.65 -6.63
C ASN A 82 -10.93 5.65 -7.66
N THR A 83 -11.64 6.75 -7.86
CA THR A 83 -11.11 7.89 -8.62
C THR A 83 -9.93 8.49 -7.86
N LYS A 84 -8.83 8.76 -8.57
CA LYS A 84 -7.61 9.30 -7.96
C LYS A 84 -7.88 10.68 -7.34
N ALA A 85 -7.53 10.82 -6.07
CA ALA A 85 -7.48 12.08 -5.35
C ALA A 85 -6.07 12.30 -4.80
N ILE A 86 -5.64 13.55 -4.63
CA ILE A 86 -4.27 13.88 -4.15
C ILE A 86 -3.92 13.10 -2.88
N GLN A 87 -4.87 13.02 -1.94
CA GLN A 87 -4.77 12.22 -0.73
C GLN A 87 -5.96 11.29 -0.61
N MET A 88 -5.71 10.06 -0.20
CA MET A 88 -6.74 9.03 -0.02
C MET A 88 -6.55 8.33 1.31
N ASN A 89 -7.65 8.09 2.01
CA ASN A 89 -7.65 7.35 3.26
C ASN A 89 -8.00 5.88 2.99
N PHE A 90 -7.17 5.00 3.52
CA PHE A 90 -7.34 3.56 3.44
C PHE A 90 -7.49 2.99 4.85
N ASN A 91 -8.69 2.48 5.11
CA ASN A 91 -9.01 1.76 6.33
C ASN A 91 -8.64 0.30 6.15
N THR A 92 -7.95 -0.25 7.14
CA THR A 92 -7.59 -1.67 7.17
C THR A 92 -8.85 -2.52 7.38
N PRO A 93 -8.89 -3.75 6.86
CA PRO A 93 -10.04 -4.64 7.04
C PRO A 93 -10.31 -4.98 8.51
N THR A 94 -9.25 -5.04 9.33
CA THR A 94 -9.34 -5.28 10.77
C THR A 94 -8.35 -4.40 11.53
N LYS A 95 -8.79 -3.87 12.68
CA LYS A 95 -7.98 -3.09 13.63
C LYS A 95 -7.58 -3.96 14.82
N GLY A 96 -6.34 -3.84 15.31
CA GLY A 96 -5.87 -4.52 16.52
C GLY A 96 -4.46 -5.13 16.36
N GLY A 97 -3.72 -5.23 17.47
CA GLY A 97 -2.33 -5.74 17.49
C GLY A 97 -2.22 -7.13 16.87
N ASN A 98 -1.14 -7.36 16.09
CA ASN A 98 -0.89 -8.54 15.23
C ASN A 98 -1.69 -8.62 13.92
N ASN A 99 -2.24 -7.51 13.43
CA ASN A 99 -2.80 -7.44 12.09
C ASN A 99 -1.90 -6.61 11.16
N ASP A 100 -0.80 -7.22 10.76
CA ASP A 100 0.00 -6.69 9.68
C ASP A 100 -0.76 -6.79 8.35
N TRP A 101 -0.72 -5.70 7.59
CA TRP A 101 -1.38 -5.58 6.30
C TRP A 101 -0.45 -4.89 5.31
N VAL A 102 -0.54 -5.28 4.04
CA VAL A 102 0.11 -4.57 2.94
C VAL A 102 -0.99 -3.98 2.06
N LEU A 103 -1.08 -2.67 2.00
CA LEU A 103 -1.88 -1.96 1.02
C LEU A 103 -1.18 -2.04 -0.33
N VAL A 104 -1.88 -2.54 -1.35
CA VAL A 104 -1.42 -2.60 -2.73
C VAL A 104 -2.27 -1.65 -3.55
N LEU A 105 -1.62 -0.66 -4.17
CA LEU A 105 -2.21 0.31 -5.07
C LEU A 105 -1.67 0.06 -6.48
N THR A 106 -2.55 0.06 -7.49
CA THR A 106 -2.18 -0.04 -8.91
C THR A 106 -3.00 0.94 -9.74
N SER A 107 -2.37 1.51 -10.77
CA SER A 107 -3.03 2.42 -11.72
C SER A 107 -3.85 1.69 -12.80
N LYS A 108 -3.75 0.36 -12.86
CA LYS A 108 -4.45 -0.49 -13.83
C LYS A 108 -5.10 -1.68 -13.12
N GLN A 109 -6.29 -2.06 -13.58
CA GLN A 109 -6.95 -3.30 -13.16
C GLN A 109 -6.10 -4.49 -13.62
N ARG A 110 -5.46 -5.17 -12.68
CA ARG A 110 -4.72 -6.43 -12.89
C ARG A 110 -5.36 -7.53 -12.07
#